data_AF-A0A9P0EBS6-F1
#
_entry.id   AF-A0A9P0EBS6-F1
#
_cell.length_a   1.000
_cell.length_b   1.000
_cell.length_c   1.000
_cell.angle_alpha   90.00
_cell.angle_beta   90.00
_cell.angle_gamma   90.00
#
_symmetry.space_group_name_H-M   'P 1'
#
loop_
_entity.id
_entity.type
_entity.pdbx_description
1 polymer ?
#
loop_
_entity_poly.entity_id
_entity_poly.type
_entity_poly.pdbx_seq_one_letter_code
_entity_poly.pdbx_strand_id
1 'polypeptide(L)'
;MQQSLGWYRGYATKNRSIKGIFPASYVHIKPYKLENESNCEPVVSVEDPVVREVTLVLREWNTIWKNLYVVREGYKFSTLSKVMRELIEWRRELCGGTLTQDQMRSLGVVITAKIDWGNRLV
;
A
#
# COMPACT_ATOMS: atom_id res chain seq x y z
N MET A 1 -6.68 -16.01 -11.79
CA MET A 1 -6.11 -15.61 -13.10
C MET A 1 -6.08 -16.86 -13.98
N GLN A 2 -6.34 -16.73 -15.28
CA GLN A 2 -6.16 -17.83 -16.23
C GLN A 2 -4.98 -17.49 -17.13
N GLN A 3 -4.01 -18.41 -17.22
CA GLN A 3 -2.79 -18.25 -18.03
C GLN A 3 -2.92 -19.06 -19.31
N SER A 4 -2.58 -18.46 -20.44
CA SER A 4 -2.42 -19.15 -21.72
C SER A 4 -1.30 -18.50 -22.52
N LEU A 5 -0.33 -19.29 -22.99
CA LEU A 5 0.70 -18.86 -23.95
C LEU A 5 1.47 -17.58 -23.55
N GLY A 6 1.83 -17.44 -22.27
CA GLY A 6 2.60 -16.28 -21.79
C GLY A 6 1.77 -15.00 -21.58
N TRP A 7 0.44 -15.11 -21.57
CA TRP A 7 -0.48 -14.03 -21.22
C TRP A 7 -1.33 -14.40 -20.01
N TYR A 8 -1.63 -13.41 -19.19
CA TYR A 8 -2.61 -13.48 -18.12
C TYR A 8 -3.87 -12.71 -18.51
N ARG A 9 -5.03 -13.24 -18.13
CA ARG A 9 -6.29 -12.50 -18.13
C ARG A 9 -6.69 -12.13 -16.71
N GLY A 10 -7.01 -10.87 -16.48
CA GLY A 10 -7.37 -10.35 -15.17
C GLY A 10 -7.84 -8.90 -15.19
N TYR A 11 -7.72 -8.24 -14.04
CA TYR A 11 -8.07 -6.83 -13.84
C TYR A 11 -7.06 -6.18 -12.90
N ALA A 12 -6.91 -4.86 -12.98
CA ALA A 12 -6.13 -4.13 -11.98
C ALA A 12 -6.86 -4.18 -10.64
N THR A 13 -6.17 -4.47 -9.54
CA THR A 13 -6.80 -4.62 -8.22
C THR A 13 -7.61 -3.39 -7.78
N LYS A 14 -7.25 -2.20 -8.27
CA LYS A 14 -7.96 -0.94 -8.03
C LYS A 14 -9.19 -0.71 -8.92
N ASN A 15 -9.32 -1.46 -10.01
CA ASN A 15 -10.39 -1.29 -10.98
C ASN A 15 -10.84 -2.65 -11.53
N ARG A 16 -11.71 -3.32 -10.76
CA ARG A 16 -12.18 -4.69 -11.05
C ARG A 16 -13.15 -4.76 -12.23
N SER A 17 -13.77 -3.63 -12.60
CA SER A 17 -14.75 -3.59 -13.70
C SER A 17 -14.09 -3.71 -15.07
N ILE A 18 -12.85 -3.25 -15.21
CA ILE A 18 -12.08 -3.34 -16.46
C ILE A 18 -11.27 -4.64 -16.44
N LYS A 19 -11.68 -5.58 -17.30
CA LYS A 19 -10.98 -6.85 -17.52
C LYS A 19 -10.19 -6.80 -18.83
N GLY A 20 -8.99 -7.38 -18.84
CA GLY A 20 -8.14 -7.41 -20.02
C GLY A 20 -7.11 -8.53 -19.98
N ILE A 21 -6.29 -8.60 -21.03
CA ILE A 21 -5.11 -9.46 -21.11
C ILE A 21 -3.85 -8.62 -20.94
N PHE A 22 -2.84 -9.19 -20.27
CA PHE A 22 -1.53 -8.57 -20.09
C PHE A 22 -0.43 -9.63 -20.17
N PRO A 23 0.75 -9.31 -20.72
CA PRO A 23 1.80 -10.31 -20.88
C PRO A 23 2.33 -10.75 -19.51
N ALA A 24 2.57 -12.05 -19.36
CA ALA A 24 3.09 -12.63 -18.12
C ALA A 24 4.47 -12.07 -17.76
N SER A 25 5.28 -11.68 -18.76
CA SER A 25 6.60 -11.07 -18.55
C SER A 25 6.56 -9.73 -17.81
N TYR A 26 5.41 -9.05 -17.75
CA TYR A 26 5.22 -7.77 -17.05
C TYR A 26 4.60 -7.94 -15.65
N VAL A 27 4.34 -9.19 -15.23
CA VAL A 27 3.64 -9.48 -13.99
C VAL A 27 4.49 -10.34 -13.07
N HIS A 28 4.77 -9.80 -11.89
CA HIS A 28 5.35 -10.57 -10.80
C HIS A 28 4.24 -11.09 -9.89
N ILE A 29 4.12 -12.41 -9.78
CA ILE A 29 3.19 -13.06 -8.86
C ILE A 29 3.76 -12.97 -7.45
N LYS A 30 3.05 -12.28 -6.55
CA LYS A 30 3.39 -12.22 -5.13
C LYS A 30 2.68 -13.31 -4.33
N PRO A 31 3.25 -13.77 -3.20
CA PRO A 31 2.58 -14.72 -2.30
C PRO A 31 1.22 -14.20 -1.84
N TYR A 32 0.22 -15.08 -1.84
CA TYR A 32 -1.13 -14.76 -1.41
C TYR A 32 -1.81 -15.92 -0.70
N LYS A 33 -2.83 -15.63 0.11
CA LYS A 33 -3.76 -16.60 0.69
C LYS A 33 -5.16 -16.39 0.11
N LEU A 34 -5.84 -17.50 -0.19
CA LEU A 34 -7.26 -17.51 -0.53
C LEU A 34 -8.03 -17.71 0.77
N GLU A 35 -8.92 -16.78 1.11
CA GLU A 35 -9.77 -16.95 2.30
C GLU A 35 -10.86 -18.00 2.09
N ASN A 36 -11.31 -18.24 0.85
CA ASN A 36 -12.28 -19.28 0.51
C ASN A 36 -12.05 -19.81 -0.93
N GLU A 37 -11.76 -21.10 -1.08
CA GLU A 37 -11.57 -21.76 -2.40
C GLU A 37 -12.84 -21.80 -3.26
N SER A 38 -14.02 -21.64 -2.64
CA SER A 38 -15.31 -21.80 -3.31
C SER A 38 -15.84 -20.56 -4.02
N ASN A 39 -15.35 -19.34 -3.72
CA ASN A 39 -16.09 -18.13 -4.10
C ASN A 39 -15.33 -17.02 -4.85
N CYS A 40 -14.11 -17.24 -5.35
CA CYS A 40 -13.38 -16.21 -6.13
C CYS A 40 -13.29 -14.83 -5.43
N GLU A 41 -13.33 -14.82 -4.10
CA GLU A 41 -13.30 -13.65 -3.22
C GLU A 41 -11.84 -13.24 -2.88
N PRO A 42 -11.58 -12.04 -2.32
CA PRO A 42 -10.32 -11.33 -2.55
C PRO A 42 -9.09 -12.08 -2.03
N VAL A 43 -8.10 -12.13 -2.91
CA VAL A 43 -6.74 -12.57 -2.64
C VAL A 43 -6.14 -11.68 -1.55
N VAL A 44 -5.94 -12.23 -0.35
CA VAL A 44 -5.28 -11.50 0.75
C VAL A 44 -3.77 -11.67 0.57
N SER A 45 -3.07 -10.56 0.35
CA SER A 45 -1.61 -10.54 0.32
C SER A 45 -1.08 -11.04 1.66
N VAL A 46 -0.07 -11.91 1.66
CA VAL A 46 0.64 -12.35 2.89
C VAL A 46 1.57 -11.25 3.43
N GLU A 47 1.51 -10.05 2.83
CA GLU A 47 2.24 -8.87 3.25
C GLU A 47 1.83 -8.43 4.66
N ASP A 48 2.79 -7.92 5.42
CA ASP A 48 2.60 -7.39 6.76
C ASP A 48 1.42 -6.37 6.77
N PRO A 49 0.44 -6.52 7.69
CA PRO A 49 -0.70 -5.61 7.77
C PRO A 49 -0.31 -4.14 7.87
N VAL A 50 0.78 -3.82 8.58
CA VAL A 50 1.31 -2.46 8.73
C VAL A 50 1.83 -1.93 7.39
N VAL A 51 2.54 -2.75 6.62
CA VAL A 51 3.02 -2.37 5.28
C VAL A 51 1.85 -2.06 4.34
N ARG A 52 0.79 -2.88 4.40
CA ARG A 52 -0.45 -2.66 3.65
C ARG A 52 -1.11 -1.35 4.07
N GLU A 53 -1.25 -1.11 5.38
CA GLU A 53 -1.87 0.09 5.94
C GLU A 53 -1.13 1.36 5.50
N VAL A 54 0.20 1.39 5.64
CA VAL A 54 1.03 2.51 5.17
C VAL A 54 0.80 2.79 3.68
N THR A 55 0.67 1.74 2.86
CA THR A 55 0.41 1.87 1.42
C THR A 55 -0.95 2.50 1.13
N LEU A 56 -1.97 2.22 1.94
CA LEU A 56 -3.31 2.79 1.80
C LEU A 56 -3.33 4.25 2.24
N VAL A 57 -2.81 4.54 3.43
CA VAL A 57 -2.74 5.90 4.00
C VAL A 57 -1.96 6.84 3.08
N LEU A 58 -0.81 6.41 2.55
CA LEU A 58 -0.04 7.23 1.59
C LEU A 58 -0.83 7.58 0.33
N ARG A 59 -1.74 6.72 -0.13
CA ARG A 59 -2.59 7.01 -1.31
C ARG A 59 -3.69 8.02 -0.98
N GLU A 60 -4.32 7.87 0.18
CA GLU A 60 -5.31 8.81 0.68
C GLU A 60 -4.67 10.19 0.88
N TRP A 61 -3.58 10.25 1.65
CA TRP A 61 -2.85 11.48 1.91
C TRP A 61 -2.27 12.10 0.66
N ASN A 62 -1.90 11.34 -0.38
CA ASN A 62 -1.49 11.93 -1.66
C ASN A 62 -2.61 12.74 -2.32
N THR A 63 -3.87 12.34 -2.15
CA THR A 63 -5.02 13.11 -2.66
C THR A 63 -5.21 14.39 -1.85
N ILE A 64 -5.15 14.29 -0.52
CA ILE A 64 -5.25 15.43 0.39
C ILE A 64 -4.10 16.42 0.17
N TRP A 65 -2.87 15.92 0.08
CA TRP A 65 -1.66 16.71 -0.14
C TRP A 65 -1.72 17.54 -1.42
N LYS A 66 -2.23 16.98 -2.51
CA LYS A 66 -2.46 17.73 -3.76
C LYS A 66 -3.51 18.83 -3.57
N ASN A 67 -4.58 18.56 -2.83
CA ASN A 67 -5.60 19.57 -2.53
C ASN A 67 -5.04 20.72 -1.68
N LEU A 68 -4.22 20.41 -0.66
CA LEU A 68 -3.56 21.42 0.18
C LEU A 68 -2.71 22.40 -0.64
N TYR A 69 -2.06 21.93 -1.70
CA TYR A 69 -1.35 22.81 -2.64
C TYR A 69 -2.30 23.78 -3.36
N VAL A 70 -3.42 23.27 -3.86
CA VAL A 70 -4.43 24.07 -4.59
C VAL A 70 -5.05 25.13 -3.68
N VAL A 71 -5.41 24.77 -2.45
CA VAL A 71 -6.00 25.71 -1.47
C VAL A 71 -4.95 26.56 -0.73
N ARG A 72 -3.67 26.43 -1.08
CA ARG A 72 -2.54 27.20 -0.53
C ARG A 72 -2.30 27.04 0.98
N GLU A 73 -2.64 25.88 1.54
CA GLU A 73 -2.38 25.49 2.93
C GLU A 73 -0.91 25.05 3.13
N GLY A 74 0.02 26.00 3.01
CA GLY A 74 1.47 25.73 2.92
C GLY A 74 2.07 24.99 4.13
N TYR A 75 1.61 25.29 5.35
CA TYR A 75 2.08 24.60 6.56
C TYR A 75 1.66 23.13 6.56
N LYS A 76 0.36 22.84 6.34
CA LYS A 76 -0.14 21.46 6.26
C LYS A 76 0.50 20.71 5.09
N PHE A 77 0.64 21.35 3.92
CA PHE A 77 1.26 20.77 2.74
C PHE A 77 2.70 20.30 3.02
N SER A 78 3.53 21.19 3.56
CA SER A 78 4.95 20.89 3.83
C SER A 78 5.10 19.84 4.95
N THR A 79 4.26 19.92 5.97
CA THR A 79 4.26 18.99 7.11
C THR A 79 3.83 17.59 6.67
N LEU A 80 2.70 17.47 5.97
CA LEU A 80 2.21 16.18 5.46
C LEU A 80 3.22 15.54 4.51
N SER A 81 3.88 16.33 3.65
CA SER A 81 4.95 15.85 2.76
C SER A 81 6.12 15.21 3.51
N LYS A 82 6.52 15.76 4.67
CA LYS A 82 7.57 15.19 5.51
C LYS A 82 7.12 13.87 6.13
N VAL A 83 5.92 13.81 6.70
CA VAL A 83 5.38 12.57 7.28
C VAL A 83 5.25 11.47 6.22
N MET A 84 4.75 11.81 5.03
CA MET A 84 4.66 10.85 3.93
C MET A 84 6.03 10.25 3.57
N ARG A 85 7.10 11.05 3.56
CA ARG A 85 8.47 10.54 3.31
C ARG A 85 8.95 9.61 4.43
N GLU A 86 8.69 9.95 5.69
CA GLU A 86 9.01 9.08 6.83
C GLU A 86 8.29 7.73 6.73
N LEU A 87 6.99 7.74 6.41
CA LEU A 87 6.21 6.51 6.21
C LEU A 87 6.74 5.66 5.04
N ILE A 88 7.17 6.29 3.93
CA ILE A 88 7.79 5.57 2.81
C ILE A 88 9.08 4.86 3.25
N GLU A 89 9.90 5.54 4.05
CA GLU A 89 11.15 4.99 4.56
C GLU A 89 10.91 3.82 5.51
N TRP A 90 10.04 3.98 6.51
CA TRP A 90 9.71 2.87 7.41
C TRP A 90 9.05 1.68 6.70
N ARG A 91 8.23 1.94 5.67
CA ARG A 91 7.69 0.87 4.81
C ARG A 91 8.82 0.13 4.08
N ARG A 92 9.85 0.84 3.62
CA ARG A 92 11.03 0.23 2.99
C ARG A 92 11.77 -0.66 3.97
N GLU A 93 11.97 -0.20 5.20
CA GLU A 93 12.62 -0.99 6.26
C GLU A 93 11.84 -2.27 6.59
N LEU A 94 10.51 -2.17 6.78
CA LEU A 94 9.65 -3.33 7.02
C LEU A 94 9.70 -4.35 5.86
N CYS A 95 9.82 -3.88 4.62
CA CYS A 95 9.94 -4.75 3.45
C CYS A 95 11.36 -5.29 3.24
N GLY A 96 12.38 -4.70 3.87
CA GLY A 96 13.79 -5.00 3.63
C GLY A 96 14.25 -6.34 4.20
N GLY A 97 13.50 -6.92 5.15
CA GLY A 97 13.80 -8.22 5.74
C GLY A 97 15.03 -8.24 6.66
N THR A 98 15.58 -7.07 7.00
CA THR A 98 16.77 -6.92 7.88
C THR A 98 16.41 -6.75 9.35
N LEU A 99 15.13 -6.49 9.66
CA LEU A 99 14.64 -6.30 11.01
C LEU A 99 14.25 -7.63 11.67
N THR A 100 14.51 -7.75 12.96
CA THR A 100 13.97 -8.84 13.79
C THR A 100 12.47 -8.64 14.01
N GLN A 101 11.77 -9.70 14.45
CA GLN A 101 10.33 -9.63 14.77
C GLN A 101 10.00 -8.54 15.80
N ASP A 102 10.84 -8.38 16.83
CA ASP A 102 10.61 -7.35 17.86
C ASP A 102 10.86 -5.95 17.32
N GLN A 103 11.85 -5.77 16.44
CA GLN A 103 12.09 -4.49 15.76
C GLN A 103 10.94 -4.14 14.83
N MET A 104 10.43 -5.10 14.04
CA MET A 104 9.25 -4.89 13.19
C MET A 104 8.03 -4.47 14.01
N ARG A 105 7.77 -5.15 15.15
CA ARG A 105 6.66 -4.82 16.05
C ARG A 105 6.80 -3.41 16.63
N SER A 106 7.99 -3.06 17.11
CA SER A 106 8.28 -1.72 17.64
C SER A 106 8.08 -0.63 16.59
N LEU A 107 8.61 -0.84 15.38
CA LEU A 107 8.43 0.08 14.25
C LEU A 107 6.96 0.20 13.85
N GLY A 108 6.21 -0.91 13.89
CA GLY A 108 4.76 -0.90 13.65
C GLY A 108 4.00 0.01 14.61
N VAL A 109 4.32 0.01 15.90
CA VAL A 109 3.71 0.93 16.88
C VAL A 109 4.02 2.39 16.54
N VAL A 110 5.27 2.69 16.18
CA VAL A 110 5.70 4.04 15.78
C VAL A 110 4.96 4.50 14.53
N ILE A 111 4.83 3.64 13.52
CA ILE A 111 4.09 3.91 12.29
C ILE A 111 2.63 4.25 12.61
N THR A 112 1.94 3.41 13.40
CA THR A 112 0.53 3.62 13.74
C THR A 112 0.33 4.96 14.45
N ALA A 113 1.16 5.26 15.46
CA ALA A 113 1.10 6.54 16.16
C ALA A 113 1.33 7.73 15.22
N LYS A 114 2.22 7.59 14.23
CA LYS A 114 2.48 8.64 13.23
C LYS A 114 1.32 8.82 12.25
N ILE A 115 0.67 7.73 11.84
CA ILE A 115 -0.55 7.77 11.04
C ILE A 115 -1.66 8.50 11.80
N ASP A 116 -1.90 8.15 13.06
CA ASP A 116 -2.90 8.80 13.92
C ASP A 116 -2.62 10.30 14.12
N TRP A 117 -1.34 10.68 14.18
CA TRP A 117 -0.95 12.07 14.23
C TRP A 117 -1.25 12.79 12.91
N GLY A 118 -0.88 12.20 11.78
CA GLY A 118 -1.12 12.78 10.46
C GLY A 118 -2.61 12.89 10.12
N ASN A 119 -3.42 11.91 10.54
CA ASN A 119 -4.87 11.93 10.41
C ASN A 119 -5.54 13.07 11.18
N ARG A 120 -4.91 13.56 12.27
CA ARG A 120 -5.38 14.75 13.01
C ARG A 120 -4.94 16.07 12.37
N LEU A 121 -3.92 16.03 11.51
CA LEU A 121 -3.40 17.22 10.82
C LEU A 121 -4.22 17.56 9.56
N VAL A 122 -4.64 16.52 8.83
CA VAL A 122 -5.41 16.66 7.59
C VAL A 122 -6.80 17.19 7.89
#